data_AF-A0AAU6HAG9-F1
#
_entry.id   AF-A0AAU6HAG9-F1
#
_cell.length_a   1.000
_cell.length_b   1.000
_cell.length_c   1.000
_cell.angle_alpha   90.00
_cell.angle_beta   90.00
_cell.angle_gamma   90.00
#
_symmetry.space_group_name_H-M   'P 1'
#
loop_
_entity.id
_entity.type
_entity.pdbx_description
1 polymer ?
#
loop_
_entity_poly.entity_id
_entity_poly.type
_entity_poly.pdbx_seq_one_letter_code
_entity_poly.pdbx_strand_id
1 'polypeptide(L)'
;MRLTLPAPTGPHPLGTVAVHLVDRARVDPWQDSRPARELMIQLWYPARAAHGHPPVPWMSPGAVTFFEREQGIPSGTLLLPTTHAHPAAPVDRGRCGRPVVLYSPGLRSDRSLGTVLIEELASHGYLVVAVDHTYDADQVEFPGGRVETFSITGDTADLKG
;
A
#
# COMPACT_ATOMS: atom_id res chain seq x y z
N MET A 1 -12.01 21.24 -3.07
CA MET A 1 -12.74 19.97 -3.30
C MET A 1 -12.15 18.93 -2.34
N ARG A 2 -12.97 18.21 -1.58
CA ARG A 2 -12.50 17.19 -0.63
C ARG A 2 -12.73 15.82 -1.24
N LEU A 3 -11.68 15.03 -1.38
CA LEU A 3 -11.77 13.64 -1.84
C LEU A 3 -12.15 12.74 -0.65
N THR A 4 -12.94 11.70 -0.93
CA THR A 4 -13.39 10.70 0.05
C THR A 4 -13.30 9.31 -0.56
N LEU A 5 -12.93 8.32 0.24
CA LEU A 5 -13.09 6.91 -0.13
C LEU A 5 -14.51 6.44 0.26
N PRO A 6 -15.18 5.61 -0.56
CA PRO A 6 -16.47 5.03 -0.18
C PRO A 6 -16.29 4.10 1.03
N ALA A 7 -17.27 4.10 1.92
CA ALA A 7 -17.27 3.20 3.07
C ALA A 7 -17.39 1.73 2.62
N PRO A 8 -16.59 0.81 3.16
CA PRO A 8 -16.73 -0.60 2.88
C PRO A 8 -18.06 -1.13 3.43
N THR A 9 -18.61 -2.16 2.77
CA THR A 9 -19.98 -2.64 3.07
C THR A 9 -20.01 -3.79 4.08
N GLY A 10 -18.87 -4.40 4.39
CA GLY A 10 -18.77 -5.51 5.33
C GLY A 10 -18.88 -5.09 6.79
N PRO A 11 -19.19 -6.04 7.70
CA PRO A 11 -19.50 -5.73 9.10
C PRO A 11 -18.26 -5.50 9.98
N HIS A 12 -17.06 -5.78 9.47
CA HIS A 12 -15.85 -5.77 10.28
C HIS A 12 -15.19 -4.38 10.30
N PRO A 13 -14.85 -3.83 11.48
CA PRO A 13 -13.94 -2.69 11.54
C PRO A 13 -12.56 -3.12 11.06
N LEU A 14 -11.76 -2.19 10.56
CA LEU A 14 -10.51 -2.50 9.86
C LEU A 14 -9.28 -2.09 10.65
N GLY A 15 -8.27 -2.96 10.65
CA GLY A 15 -6.93 -2.68 11.12
C GLY A 15 -5.92 -2.81 9.99
N THR A 16 -4.81 -2.07 10.09
CA THR A 16 -3.73 -2.16 9.11
C THR A 16 -2.34 -2.00 9.74
N VAL A 17 -1.34 -2.65 9.16
CA VAL A 17 0.06 -2.51 9.51
C VAL A 17 0.92 -2.59 8.25
N ALA A 18 1.90 -1.69 8.15
CA ALA A 18 2.91 -1.74 7.09
C ALA A 18 4.16 -2.50 7.59
N VAL A 19 4.76 -3.30 6.71
CA VAL A 19 5.94 -4.11 6.99
C VAL A 19 6.96 -3.89 5.88
N HIS A 20 8.19 -3.59 6.28
CA HIS A 20 9.33 -3.58 5.38
C HIS A 20 9.95 -4.98 5.34
N LEU A 21 9.91 -5.63 4.18
CA LEU A 21 10.54 -6.93 3.96
C LEU A 21 11.82 -6.76 3.14
N VAL A 22 12.90 -7.38 3.62
CA VAL A 22 14.18 -7.43 2.92
C VAL A 22 14.51 -8.88 2.63
N ASP A 23 14.43 -9.26 1.37
CA ASP A 23 14.81 -10.58 0.89
C ASP A 23 16.29 -10.58 0.49
N ARG A 24 17.14 -11.04 1.41
CA ARG A 24 18.59 -11.13 1.21
C ARG A 24 19.02 -12.30 0.33
N ALA A 25 18.11 -13.18 -0.05
CA ALA A 25 18.42 -14.32 -0.93
C ALA A 25 18.35 -13.94 -2.41
N ARG A 26 17.81 -12.76 -2.74
CA ARG A 26 17.67 -12.28 -4.12
C ARG A 26 18.29 -10.91 -4.29
N VAL A 27 19.08 -10.74 -5.34
CA VAL A 27 19.44 -9.42 -5.89
C VAL A 27 18.15 -8.74 -6.38
N ASP A 28 18.09 -7.41 -6.31
CA ASP A 28 16.95 -6.70 -6.86
C ASP A 28 16.87 -6.93 -8.38
N PRO A 29 15.71 -7.37 -8.93
CA PRO A 29 15.60 -7.74 -10.34
C PRO A 29 15.72 -6.54 -11.29
N TRP A 30 15.59 -5.32 -10.78
CA TRP A 30 15.59 -4.08 -11.55
C TRP A 30 16.81 -3.21 -11.27
N GLN A 31 17.62 -3.56 -10.28
CA GLN A 31 18.79 -2.81 -9.87
C GLN A 31 19.90 -3.75 -9.38
N ASP A 32 20.77 -4.20 -10.29
CA ASP A 32 21.86 -5.13 -9.95
C ASP A 32 22.82 -4.62 -8.85
N SER A 33 22.90 -3.30 -8.69
CA SER A 33 23.68 -2.65 -7.62
C SER A 33 23.08 -2.84 -6.22
N ARG A 34 21.81 -3.30 -6.13
CA ARG A 34 21.10 -3.56 -4.87
C ARG A 34 21.17 -5.06 -4.57
N PRO A 35 21.99 -5.49 -3.59
CA PRO A 35 22.25 -6.91 -3.35
C PRO A 35 21.10 -7.66 -2.68
N ALA A 36 20.01 -6.98 -2.33
CA ALA A 36 18.82 -7.55 -1.70
C ALA A 36 17.56 -6.93 -2.30
N ARG A 37 16.50 -7.74 -2.49
CA ARG A 37 15.19 -7.26 -2.90
C ARG A 37 14.42 -6.73 -1.69
N GLU A 38 14.15 -5.44 -1.68
CA GLU A 38 13.28 -4.81 -0.69
C GLU A 38 11.83 -4.75 -1.21
N LEU A 39 10.85 -4.91 -0.31
CA LEU A 39 9.42 -4.77 -0.61
C LEU A 39 8.74 -4.08 0.56
N MET A 40 7.80 -3.20 0.26
CA MET A 40 6.91 -2.65 1.27
C MET A 40 5.54 -3.33 1.18
N ILE A 41 5.13 -3.95 2.28
CA ILE A 41 3.88 -4.68 2.40
C ILE A 41 2.93 -3.89 3.30
N GLN A 42 1.64 -3.93 3.01
CA GLN A 42 0.62 -3.47 3.93
C GLN A 42 -0.43 -4.55 4.14
N LEU A 43 -0.60 -4.95 5.39
CA LEU A 43 -1.61 -5.92 5.81
C LEU A 43 -2.88 -5.17 6.17
N TRP A 44 -4.03 -5.68 5.71
CA TRP A 44 -5.36 -5.18 6.03
C TRP A 44 -6.21 -6.33 6.53
N TYR A 45 -6.87 -6.12 7.67
CA TYR A 45 -7.53 -7.22 8.38
C TYR A 45 -8.73 -6.76 9.20
N PRO A 46 -9.69 -7.67 9.49
CA PRO A 46 -10.72 -7.46 10.51
C PRO A 46 -10.11 -7.17 11.87
N ALA A 47 -10.39 -5.99 12.42
CA ALA A 47 -10.05 -5.61 13.77
C ALA A 47 -11.14 -6.04 14.76
N ARG A 48 -10.76 -6.26 16.02
CA ARG A 48 -11.70 -6.48 17.12
C ARG A 48 -12.41 -5.18 17.51
N ALA A 49 -11.69 -4.07 17.45
CA ALA A 49 -12.18 -2.73 17.73
C ALA A 49 -11.34 -1.70 16.98
N ALA A 50 -11.99 -0.62 16.57
CA ALA A 50 -11.38 0.51 15.86
C ALA A 50 -11.28 1.78 16.72
N HIS A 51 -11.84 1.75 17.94
CA HIS A 51 -12.03 2.95 18.75
C HIS A 51 -10.69 3.45 19.33
N GLY A 52 -10.48 4.77 19.31
CA GLY A 52 -9.29 5.41 19.92
C GLY A 52 -8.09 5.61 19.00
N HIS A 53 -8.16 5.20 17.74
CA HIS A 53 -7.09 5.40 16.75
C HIS A 53 -7.59 6.24 15.57
N PRO A 54 -6.88 7.29 15.11
CA PRO A 54 -7.25 7.96 13.87
C PRO A 54 -7.08 7.01 12.68
N PRO A 55 -7.94 7.08 11.65
CA PRO A 55 -7.76 6.28 10.46
C PRO A 55 -6.45 6.63 9.73
N VAL A 56 -5.85 5.66 9.04
CA VAL A 56 -4.60 5.92 8.30
C VAL A 56 -4.88 6.79 7.05
N PRO A 57 -3.96 7.70 6.68
CA PRO A 57 -4.03 8.40 5.39
C PRO A 57 -4.06 7.41 4.21
N TRP A 58 -4.73 7.78 3.12
CA TRP A 58 -4.76 6.95 1.90
C TRP A 58 -3.37 6.73 1.28
N MET A 59 -2.53 7.76 1.29
CA MET A 59 -1.15 7.72 0.81
C MET A 59 -0.18 8.13 1.91
N SER A 60 1.02 7.58 1.91
CA SER A 60 2.09 8.02 2.79
C SER A 60 2.64 9.40 2.35
N PRO A 61 3.32 10.16 3.24
CA PRO A 61 3.74 11.54 2.93
C PRO A 61 4.64 11.68 1.69
N GLY A 62 5.59 10.76 1.51
CA GLY A 62 6.43 10.70 0.32
C GLY A 62 5.62 10.39 -0.94
N ALA A 63 4.60 9.53 -0.82
CA ALA A 63 3.68 9.21 -1.92
C ALA A 63 2.82 10.42 -2.34
N VAL A 64 2.36 11.22 -1.37
CA VAL A 64 1.65 12.48 -1.66
C VAL A 64 2.58 13.47 -2.38
N THR A 65 3.79 13.63 -1.86
CA THR A 65 4.76 14.60 -2.41
C THR A 65 5.12 14.28 -3.86
N PHE A 66 5.33 13.00 -4.18
CA PHE A 66 5.58 12.60 -5.55
C PHE A 66 4.32 12.73 -6.41
N PHE A 67 3.14 12.33 -5.94
CA PHE A 67 1.90 12.50 -6.69
C PHE A 67 1.64 13.96 -7.06
N GLU A 68 1.77 14.89 -6.11
CA GLU A 68 1.62 16.32 -6.36
C GLU A 68 2.61 16.81 -7.43
N ARG A 69 3.88 16.40 -7.32
CA ARG A 69 4.91 16.77 -8.30
C ARG A 69 4.60 16.27 -9.70
N GLU A 70 4.23 14.99 -9.85
CA GLU A 70 3.91 14.40 -11.17
C GLU A 70 2.66 15.04 -11.81
N GLN A 71 1.73 15.54 -11.00
CA GLN A 71 0.53 16.22 -11.47
C GLN A 71 0.71 17.74 -11.64
N GLY A 72 1.91 18.29 -11.38
CA GLY A 72 2.16 19.74 -11.42
C GLY A 72 1.40 20.54 -10.36
N ILE A 73 1.01 19.87 -9.26
CA ILE A 73 0.27 20.47 -8.14
C ILE A 73 1.30 21.01 -7.12
N PRO A 74 1.14 22.26 -6.63
CA PRO A 74 2.03 22.79 -5.59
C PRO A 74 1.98 21.93 -4.32
N SER A 75 3.13 21.72 -3.68
CA SER A 75 3.23 20.85 -2.50
C SER A 75 2.30 21.28 -1.36
N GLY A 76 1.60 20.31 -0.76
CA GLY A 76 0.66 20.54 0.34
C GLY A 76 -0.69 21.12 -0.08
N THR A 77 -1.00 21.11 -1.38
CA THR A 77 -2.30 21.59 -1.90
C THR A 77 -3.38 20.53 -1.78
N LEU A 78 -3.02 19.24 -1.91
CA LEU A 78 -4.01 18.17 -1.88
C LEU A 78 -4.42 17.79 -0.46
N LEU A 79 -5.74 17.81 -0.24
CA LEU A 79 -6.37 17.20 0.93
C LEU A 79 -6.85 15.80 0.55
N LEU A 80 -5.95 14.82 0.67
CA LEU A 80 -6.27 13.42 0.38
C LEU A 80 -7.18 12.81 1.46
N PRO A 81 -8.01 11.82 1.10
CA PRO A 81 -8.87 11.13 2.05
C PRO A 81 -8.04 10.33 3.06
N THR A 82 -8.66 10.08 4.21
CA THR A 82 -8.27 8.97 5.06
C THR A 82 -8.99 7.71 4.61
N THR A 83 -8.43 6.58 5.01
CA THR A 83 -9.01 5.25 4.84
C THR A 83 -10.03 4.98 5.96
N HIS A 84 -10.61 3.79 5.98
CA HIS A 84 -11.47 3.26 7.04
C HIS A 84 -10.72 2.32 8.00
N ALA A 85 -9.42 2.10 7.77
CA ALA A 85 -8.57 1.27 8.63
C ALA A 85 -7.76 2.05 9.64
N HIS A 86 -7.51 1.40 10.77
CA HIS A 86 -6.82 1.97 11.92
C HIS A 86 -5.45 1.34 12.12
N PRO A 87 -4.40 2.15 12.37
CA PRO A 87 -3.03 1.65 12.49
C PRO A 87 -2.91 0.74 13.70
N ALA A 88 -2.40 -0.48 13.48
CA ALA A 88 -2.13 -1.49 14.51
C ALA A 88 -3.33 -1.81 15.42
N ALA A 89 -4.57 -1.61 14.94
CA ALA A 89 -5.77 -2.00 15.69
C ALA A 89 -5.72 -3.50 16.01
N PRO A 90 -6.18 -3.93 17.21
CA PRO A 90 -6.09 -5.33 17.61
C PRO A 90 -6.81 -6.24 16.61
N VAL A 91 -6.09 -7.23 16.07
CA VAL A 91 -6.66 -8.22 15.15
C VAL A 91 -7.83 -8.94 15.84
N ASP A 92 -8.97 -9.06 15.15
CA ASP A 92 -10.04 -9.95 15.61
C ASP A 92 -9.52 -11.40 15.57
N ARG A 93 -9.53 -12.12 16.69
CA ARG A 93 -9.08 -13.52 16.73
C ARG A 93 -10.24 -14.52 16.77
N GLY A 94 -11.49 -14.05 16.73
CA GLY A 94 -12.69 -14.90 16.84
C GLY A 94 -12.89 -15.87 15.67
N ARG A 95 -12.18 -15.66 14.55
CA ARG A 95 -12.11 -16.59 13.41
C ARG A 95 -10.66 -16.95 13.12
N CYS A 96 -10.21 -18.11 13.57
CA CYS A 96 -8.96 -18.71 13.10
C CYS A 96 -9.10 -19.14 11.64
N GLY A 97 -8.01 -19.07 10.86
CA GLY A 97 -7.98 -19.59 9.48
C GLY A 97 -8.65 -18.70 8.42
N ARG A 98 -8.46 -17.38 8.48
CA ARG A 98 -9.01 -16.45 7.47
C ARG A 98 -8.45 -16.74 6.07
N PRO A 99 -9.26 -16.60 5.01
CA PRO A 99 -8.75 -16.58 3.66
C PRO A 99 -7.79 -15.40 3.49
N VAL A 100 -6.65 -15.66 2.83
CA VAL A 100 -5.62 -14.67 2.55
C VAL A 100 -5.69 -14.29 1.08
N VAL A 101 -5.73 -12.99 0.80
CA VAL A 101 -5.67 -12.45 -0.57
C VAL A 101 -4.38 -11.67 -0.71
N LEU A 102 -3.58 -12.01 -1.74
CA LEU A 102 -2.43 -11.21 -2.14
C LEU A 102 -2.88 -10.22 -3.21
N TYR A 103 -2.79 -8.93 -2.91
CA TYR A 103 -3.02 -7.86 -3.87
C TYR A 103 -1.67 -7.36 -4.42
N SER A 104 -1.47 -7.60 -5.71
CA SER A 104 -0.33 -7.09 -6.47
C SER A 104 -0.83 -6.03 -7.45
N PRO A 105 -0.41 -4.76 -7.30
CA PRO A 105 -0.70 -3.72 -8.29
C PRO A 105 -0.11 -4.06 -9.67
N GLY A 106 -0.64 -3.39 -10.69
CA GLY A 106 -0.05 -3.42 -12.03
C GLY A 106 1.20 -2.54 -12.15
N LEU A 107 1.86 -2.61 -13.31
CA LEU A 107 3.03 -1.80 -13.63
C LEU A 107 2.79 -0.32 -13.33
N ARG A 108 3.77 0.35 -12.69
CA ARG A 108 3.72 1.75 -12.25
C ARG A 108 2.68 2.09 -11.18
N SER A 109 1.91 1.12 -10.71
CA SER A 109 0.92 1.32 -9.63
C SER A 109 1.51 0.95 -8.28
N ASP A 110 1.16 1.70 -7.24
CA ASP A 110 1.49 1.36 -5.85
C ASP A 110 0.26 0.78 -5.11
N ARG A 111 0.49 0.20 -3.93
CA ARG A 111 -0.50 -0.50 -3.11
C ARG A 111 -1.69 0.37 -2.72
N SER A 112 -1.54 1.70 -2.67
CA SER A 112 -2.62 2.61 -2.28
C SER A 112 -3.72 2.70 -3.33
N LEU A 113 -3.43 2.46 -4.62
CA LEU A 113 -4.43 2.54 -5.69
C LEU A 113 -5.52 1.47 -5.55
N GLY A 114 -5.23 0.35 -4.88
CA GLY A 114 -6.19 -0.72 -4.59
C GLY A 114 -7.06 -0.51 -3.35
N THR A 115 -6.89 0.58 -2.60
CA THR A 115 -7.41 0.70 -1.22
C THR A 115 -8.90 0.39 -1.10
N VAL A 116 -9.75 0.88 -2.02
CA VAL A 116 -11.20 0.62 -1.97
C VAL A 116 -11.52 -0.88 -2.03
N LEU A 117 -10.88 -1.61 -2.95
CA LEU A 117 -11.07 -3.06 -3.07
C LEU A 117 -10.50 -3.81 -1.86
N ILE A 118 -9.33 -3.38 -1.39
CA ILE A 118 -8.64 -3.98 -0.24
C ILE A 118 -9.49 -3.84 1.02
N GLU A 119 -10.04 -2.65 1.28
CA GLU A 119 -10.92 -2.40 2.42
C GLU A 119 -12.23 -3.16 2.32
N GLU A 120 -12.80 -3.26 1.12
CA GLU A 120 -14.01 -4.05 0.89
C GLU A 120 -13.79 -5.52 1.24
N LEU A 121 -12.71 -6.13 0.74
CA LEU A 121 -12.35 -7.51 1.07
C LEU A 121 -12.06 -7.68 2.57
N ALA A 122 -11.26 -6.81 3.17
CA ALA A 122 -10.95 -6.90 4.59
C ALA A 122 -12.21 -6.79 5.46
N SER A 123 -13.16 -5.92 5.07
CA SER A 123 -14.44 -5.75 5.79
C SER A 123 -15.33 -6.99 5.74
N HIS A 124 -15.11 -7.87 4.77
CA HIS A 124 -15.80 -9.16 4.60
C HIS A 124 -15.05 -10.34 5.24
N GLY A 125 -13.99 -10.08 6.01
CA GLY A 125 -13.33 -11.11 6.81
C GLY A 125 -12.02 -11.64 6.22
N TYR A 126 -11.54 -11.09 5.10
CA TYR A 126 -10.28 -11.50 4.48
C TYR A 126 -9.07 -10.84 5.16
N LEU A 127 -7.93 -11.54 5.20
CA LEU A 127 -6.64 -10.89 5.38
C LEU A 127 -6.10 -10.53 4.00
N VAL A 128 -5.94 -9.23 3.72
CA VAL A 128 -5.39 -8.77 2.45
C VAL A 128 -3.95 -8.33 2.65
N VAL A 129 -3.05 -8.85 1.82
CA VAL A 129 -1.62 -8.52 1.78
C VAL A 129 -1.40 -7.69 0.52
N ALA A 130 -1.22 -6.38 0.67
CA ALA A 130 -0.96 -5.47 -0.45
C ALA A 130 0.54 -5.21 -0.60
N VAL A 131 1.06 -5.30 -1.82
CA VAL A 131 2.50 -5.25 -2.10
C VAL A 131 2.85 -4.00 -2.89
N ASP A 132 3.89 -3.27 -2.48
CA ASP A 132 4.64 -2.38 -3.35
C ASP A 132 5.84 -3.11 -3.91
N HIS A 133 5.94 -3.14 -5.24
CA HIS A 133 7.10 -3.67 -5.95
C HIS A 133 8.08 -2.53 -6.20
N THR A 134 9.17 -2.49 -5.44
CA THR A 134 10.22 -1.46 -5.56
C THR A 134 10.76 -1.39 -6.99
N TYR A 135 10.94 -0.17 -7.51
CA TYR A 135 11.34 0.17 -8.88
C TYR A 135 10.33 -0.16 -10.00
N ASP A 136 9.27 -0.92 -9.72
CA ASP A 136 8.16 -1.19 -10.65
C ASP A 136 6.99 -0.22 -10.44
N ALA A 137 6.62 0.06 -9.18
CA ALA A 137 5.69 1.13 -8.86
C ALA A 137 6.29 2.50 -9.19
N ASP A 138 5.44 3.50 -9.47
CA ASP A 138 5.88 4.89 -9.66
C ASP A 138 6.69 5.39 -8.46
N GLN A 139 6.30 4.95 -7.25
CA GLN A 139 6.93 5.30 -5.99
C GLN A 139 6.72 4.20 -4.95
N VAL A 140 7.70 4.01 -4.07
CA VAL A 140 7.62 3.20 -2.86
C VAL A 140 8.29 3.94 -1.72
N GLU A 141 7.53 4.25 -0.67
CA GLU A 141 8.08 4.86 0.54
C GLU A 141 8.40 3.80 1.60
N PHE A 142 9.65 3.83 2.07
CA PHE A 142 10.22 2.97 3.10
C PHE A 142 10.30 3.68 4.46
N PRO A 143 10.52 2.92 5.56
CA PRO A 143 10.79 3.51 6.86
C PRO A 143 11.93 4.55 6.80
N GLY A 144 11.76 5.64 7.54
CA GLY A 144 12.70 6.77 7.52
C GLY A 144 12.49 7.76 6.36
N GLY A 145 11.42 7.62 5.57
CA GLY A 145 11.05 8.58 4.53
C GLY A 145 11.83 8.42 3.23
N ARG A 146 12.59 7.33 3.06
CA ARG A 146 13.24 7.02 1.78
C ARG A 146 12.17 6.65 0.76
N VAL A 147 12.14 7.37 -0.36
CA VAL A 147 11.27 7.08 -1.50
C VAL A 147 12.12 6.58 -2.66
N GLU A 148 11.86 5.35 -3.11
CA GLU A 148 12.41 4.81 -4.35
C GLU A 148 11.35 4.98 -5.45
N THR A 149 11.75 5.33 -6.67
CA THR A 149 10.82 5.60 -7.79
C THR A 149 10.96 4.57 -8.89
N PHE A 150 10.03 4.59 -9.85
CA PHE A 150 10.07 3.74 -11.04
C PHE A 150 11.45 3.76 -11.71
N SER A 151 12.06 2.59 -11.85
CA SER A 151 13.38 2.41 -12.46
C SER A 151 13.60 0.94 -12.82
N ILE A 152 12.83 0.43 -13.78
CA ILE A 152 13.09 -0.89 -14.36
C ILE A 152 14.27 -0.77 -15.33
N THR A 153 15.43 -1.35 -14.99
CA THR A 153 16.54 -1.49 -15.93
C THR A 153 16.37 -2.78 -16.74
N GLY A 154 15.87 -2.68 -17.96
CA GLY A 154 15.62 -3.80 -18.88
C GLY A 154 14.96 -3.28 -20.16
N ASP A 155 15.15 -3.96 -21.30
CA ASP A 155 14.72 -3.47 -22.61
C ASP A 155 13.20 -3.19 -22.63
N THR A 156 12.82 -1.92 -22.72
CA THR A 156 11.41 -1.49 -22.80
C THR A 156 10.80 -1.78 -24.17
N ALA A 157 11.55 -2.42 -25.07
CA ALA A 157 11.13 -2.81 -26.40
C ALA A 157 9.94 -3.80 -26.42
N ASP A 158 9.76 -4.62 -25.39
CA ASP A 158 8.74 -5.69 -25.38
C ASP A 158 7.37 -5.27 -24.83
N LEU A 159 7.18 -4.00 -24.44
CA LEU A 159 5.90 -3.49 -23.91
C LEU A 159 5.01 -2.80 -24.96
N LYS A 160 5.35 -2.89 -26.24
CA LYS A 160 4.51 -2.45 -27.38
C LYS A 160 4.00 -3.64 -28.21
N GLY A 161 3.40 -4.63 -27.53
CA GLY A 161 2.60 -5.69 -28.16
C GLY A 161 1.18 -5.20 -28.47
#